data_AF-T1A519-F1
#
_entry.id   AF-T1A519-F1
#
_cell.length_a   1.000
_cell.length_b   1.000
_cell.length_c   1.000
_cell.angle_alpha   90.00
_cell.angle_beta   90.00
_cell.angle_gamma   90.00
#
_symmetry.space_group_name_H-M   'P 1'
#
loop_
_entity.id
_entity.type
_entity.pdbx_description
1 polymer ?
#
loop_
_entity_poly.entity_id
_entity_poly.type
_entity_poly.pdbx_seq_one_letter_code
_entity_poly.pdbx_strand_id
1 'polypeptide(L)'
;MVVGGIARTVEREGWRFDIGGHRFFTKVPEVAALWHEILPREDFLVRPRLSRIYYGGKFFDYPIRLGNAISGLGVVESVKCGLSYLSVRVHRPQDTQSFEGWVAARFGWRLYTM
;
A
#
# COMPACT_ATOMS: atom_id res chain seq x y z
N MET A 1 -9.58 29.45 11.05
CA MET A 1 -9.18 28.20 10.37
C MET A 1 -9.06 27.12 11.42
N VAL A 2 -9.53 25.89 11.14
CA VAL A 2 -9.39 24.76 12.07
C VAL A 2 -7.97 24.18 11.93
N VAL A 3 -7.29 23.95 13.05
CA VAL A 3 -5.94 23.37 13.09
C VAL A 3 -5.96 21.91 12.60
N GLY A 4 -4.87 21.44 12.00
CA GLY A 4 -4.68 20.04 11.61
C GLY A 4 -4.74 19.75 10.11
N GLY A 5 -5.36 20.63 9.30
CA GLY A 5 -5.37 20.48 7.83
C GLY A 5 -5.90 19.11 7.38
N ILE A 6 -5.12 18.40 6.55
CA ILE A 6 -5.46 17.03 6.10
C ILE A 6 -5.33 15.99 7.22
N ALA A 7 -4.57 16.26 8.29
CA ALA A 7 -4.35 15.36 9.42
C ALA A 7 -5.34 15.56 10.57
N ARG A 8 -6.40 16.34 10.36
CA ARG A 8 -7.41 16.60 11.40
C ARG A 8 -8.34 15.39 11.60
N THR A 9 -8.79 15.23 12.83
CA THR A 9 -9.90 14.33 13.20
C THR A 9 -11.16 15.15 13.46
N VAL A 10 -12.30 14.69 12.97
CA VAL A 10 -13.63 15.28 13.20
C VAL A 10 -14.49 14.31 13.99
N GLU A 11 -15.21 14.81 15.00
CA GLU A 11 -16.16 14.00 15.76
C GLU A 11 -17.58 14.19 15.22
N ARG A 12 -18.31 13.09 15.05
CA ARG A 12 -19.71 13.08 14.65
C ARG A 12 -20.42 11.92 15.33
N GLU A 13 -21.49 12.21 16.07
CA GLU A 13 -22.33 11.18 16.72
C GLU A 13 -21.52 10.22 17.62
N GLY A 14 -20.50 10.75 18.31
CA GLY A 14 -19.58 9.98 19.16
C GLY A 14 -18.47 9.22 18.40
N TRP A 15 -18.45 9.27 17.07
CA TRP A 15 -17.44 8.64 16.22
C TRP A 15 -16.40 9.65 15.76
N ARG A 16 -15.14 9.20 15.66
CA ARG A 16 -14.00 10.01 15.22
C ARG A 16 -13.56 9.61 13.81
N PHE A 17 -13.45 10.59 12.93
CA PHE A 17 -13.12 10.39 11.52
C PHE A 17 -11.93 11.25 11.09
N ASP A 18 -10.98 10.61 10.42
CA ASP A 18 -9.89 11.26 9.72
C ASP A 18 -10.17 11.36 8.23
N ILE A 19 -9.45 12.25 7.54
CA ILE A 19 -9.45 12.33 6.08
C ILE A 19 -8.48 11.29 5.50
N GLY A 20 -8.90 10.02 5.39
CA GLY A 20 -8.10 8.94 4.79
C GLY A 20 -7.45 7.96 5.78
N GLY A 21 -7.78 8.08 7.08
CA GLY A 21 -7.31 7.16 8.13
C GLY A 21 -5.80 7.25 8.35
N HIS A 22 -5.35 8.20 9.17
CA HIS A 22 -3.92 8.42 9.37
C HIS A 22 -3.34 7.46 10.40
N ARG A 23 -2.12 7.01 10.15
CA ARG A 23 -1.30 6.29 11.13
C ARG A 23 0.02 7.01 11.25
N PHE A 24 0.41 7.31 12.48
CA PHE A 24 1.70 7.91 12.73
C PHE A 24 2.81 6.86 12.62
N PHE A 25 3.83 7.15 11.82
CA PHE A 25 5.10 6.44 11.81
C PHE A 25 6.20 7.42 11.41
N THR A 26 7.38 7.32 12.00
CA THR A 26 8.56 8.12 11.60
C THR A 26 9.83 7.30 11.77
N LYS A 27 10.84 7.62 10.96
CA LYS A 27 12.21 7.12 11.12
C LYS A 27 13.15 8.17 11.71
N VAL A 28 12.66 9.39 11.95
CA VAL A 28 13.43 10.53 12.45
C VAL A 28 13.26 10.61 13.97
N PRO A 29 14.32 10.36 14.76
CA PRO A 29 14.23 10.30 16.23
C PRO A 29 13.69 11.59 16.85
N GLU A 30 14.08 12.75 16.34
CA GLU A 30 13.69 14.06 16.85
C GLU A 30 12.17 14.30 16.68
N VAL A 31 11.61 13.83 15.56
CA VAL A 31 10.16 13.89 15.33
C VAL A 31 9.43 12.93 16.27
N ALA A 32 9.97 11.73 16.50
CA ALA A 32 9.37 10.79 17.46
C ALA A 32 9.36 11.36 18.89
N ALA A 33 10.47 11.99 19.31
CA ALA A 33 10.59 12.62 20.61
C ALA A 33 9.54 13.74 20.79
N LEU A 34 9.39 14.61 19.79
CA LEU A 34 8.36 15.67 19.81
C LEU A 34 6.95 15.10 20.00
N TRP A 35 6.60 14.02 19.28
CA TRP A 35 5.28 13.40 19.43
C TRP A 35 5.07 12.74 20.78
N HIS A 36 6.12 12.18 21.39
CA HIS A 36 6.08 11.62 22.74
C HIS A 36 6.06 12.69 23.84
N GLU A 37 6.47 13.92 23.54
CA GLU A 37 6.33 15.08 24.44
C GLU A 37 4.91 15.65 24.41
N ILE A 38 4.31 15.77 23.21
CA ILE A 38 3.01 16.41 23.01
C ILE A 38 1.84 15.48 23.39
N LEU A 39 1.95 14.19 23.09
CA LEU A 39 0.87 13.23 23.32
C LEU A 39 1.17 12.32 24.53
N PRO A 40 0.23 12.17 25.48
CA PRO A 40 0.36 11.20 26.57
C PRO A 40 0.66 9.79 26.06
N ARG A 41 1.44 9.03 26.81
CA ARG A 41 1.90 7.70 26.39
C ARG A 41 0.75 6.71 26.21
N GLU A 42 -0.28 6.84 27.04
CA GLU A 42 -1.51 6.05 27.01
C GLU A 42 -2.34 6.28 25.74
N ASP A 43 -2.26 7.48 25.15
CA ASP A 43 -2.97 7.84 23.92
C ASP A 43 -2.17 7.48 22.66
N PHE A 44 -0.87 7.21 22.82
CA PHE A 44 0.01 6.77 21.74
C PHE A 44 -0.08 5.27 21.49
N LEU A 45 -1.18 4.85 20.85
CA LEU A 45 -1.52 3.44 20.67
C LEU A 45 -0.64 2.74 19.62
N VAL A 46 0.07 1.69 20.05
CA VAL A 46 0.78 0.78 19.13
C VAL A 46 -0.18 -0.28 18.60
N ARG A 47 -0.33 -0.38 17.27
CA ARG A 47 -1.21 -1.34 16.62
C ARG A 47 -0.47 -2.16 15.55
N PRO A 48 -0.59 -3.50 15.54
CA PRO A 48 -0.02 -4.31 14.48
C PRO A 48 -0.73 -3.99 13.15
N ARG A 49 0.05 -3.84 12.07
CA ARG A 49 -0.50 -3.54 10.74
C ARG A 49 -1.01 -4.82 10.09
N LEU A 50 -2.31 -4.88 9.84
CA LEU A 50 -2.93 -5.82 8.91
C LEU A 50 -3.51 -5.04 7.73
N SER A 51 -2.87 -5.17 6.57
CA SER A 51 -3.33 -4.59 5.31
C SER A 51 -3.49 -5.71 4.30
N ARG A 52 -4.56 -5.65 3.50
CA ARG A 52 -4.87 -6.65 2.47
C ARG A 52 -5.41 -5.97 1.23
N ILE A 53 -5.10 -6.51 0.06
CA ILE A 53 -5.63 -6.07 -1.23
C ILE A 53 -6.86 -6.92 -1.51
N TYR A 54 -8.00 -6.31 -1.76
CA TYR A 54 -9.21 -7.03 -2.17
C TYR A 54 -9.34 -6.97 -3.69
N TYR A 55 -9.24 -8.11 -4.36
CA TYR A 55 -9.28 -8.21 -5.81
C TYR A 55 -9.91 -9.54 -6.24
N GLY A 56 -10.80 -9.52 -7.24
CA GLY A 56 -11.43 -10.74 -7.76
C GLY A 56 -12.15 -11.59 -6.70
N GLY A 57 -12.76 -10.96 -5.69
CA GLY A 57 -13.45 -11.66 -4.61
C GLY A 57 -12.53 -12.29 -3.55
N LYS A 58 -11.22 -12.05 -3.61
CA LYS A 58 -10.23 -12.64 -2.70
C LYS A 58 -9.37 -11.58 -2.03
N PHE A 59 -8.86 -11.90 -0.85
CA PHE A 59 -7.90 -11.07 -0.14
C PHE A 59 -6.47 -11.55 -0.41
N PHE A 60 -5.61 -10.60 -0.78
CA PHE A 60 -4.19 -10.78 -0.92
C PHE A 60 -3.43 -10.10 0.22
N ASP A 61 -2.39 -10.74 0.73
CA ASP A 61 -1.56 -10.20 1.81
C ASP A 61 -0.81 -8.95 1.36
N TYR A 62 -0.61 -8.00 2.27
CA TYR A 62 0.33 -6.90 2.10
C TYR A 62 1.34 -6.88 3.27
N PRO A 63 2.66 -7.04 3.01
CA PRO A 63 3.29 -7.22 1.69
C PRO A 63 2.87 -8.52 0.99
N ILE A 64 2.92 -8.50 -0.35
CA ILE A 64 2.49 -9.63 -1.19
C ILE A 64 3.29 -10.89 -0.83
N ARG A 65 2.57 -11.98 -0.57
CA ARG A 65 3.15 -13.31 -0.36
C ARG A 65 2.87 -14.21 -1.57
N LEU A 66 3.91 -14.82 -2.13
CA LEU A 66 3.81 -15.63 -3.35
C LEU A 66 2.75 -16.75 -3.24
N GLY A 67 2.72 -17.51 -2.14
CA GLY A 67 1.75 -18.60 -1.98
C GLY A 67 0.29 -18.14 -1.99
N ASN A 68 -0.01 -17.05 -1.27
CA ASN A 68 -1.35 -16.44 -1.28
C ASN A 68 -1.68 -15.79 -2.63
N ALA A 69 -0.71 -15.16 -3.30
CA ALA A 69 -0.89 -14.59 -4.64
C ALA A 69 -1.20 -15.68 -5.68
N ILE A 70 -0.43 -16.77 -5.70
CA ILE A 70 -0.62 -17.87 -6.66
C ILE A 70 -1.96 -18.58 -6.42
N SER A 71 -2.32 -18.83 -5.15
CA SER A 71 -3.62 -19.41 -4.80
C SER A 71 -4.80 -18.48 -5.12
N GLY A 72 -4.60 -17.17 -4.92
CA GLY A 72 -5.60 -16.14 -5.20
C GLY A 72 -5.86 -15.98 -6.69
N LEU A 73 -4.81 -15.80 -7.49
CA LEU A 73 -4.90 -15.61 -8.94
C LEU A 73 -5.19 -16.91 -9.69
N GLY A 74 -4.76 -18.04 -9.14
CA GLY A 74 -4.75 -19.33 -9.82
C GLY A 74 -3.48 -19.53 -10.66
N VAL A 75 -3.18 -20.80 -10.97
CA VAL A 75 -1.94 -21.20 -11.67
C VAL A 75 -1.84 -20.59 -13.06
N VAL A 76 -2.92 -20.63 -13.84
CA VAL A 76 -2.92 -20.11 -15.23
C VAL A 76 -2.58 -18.62 -15.25
N GLU A 77 -3.24 -17.84 -14.40
CA GLU A 77 -3.01 -16.39 -14.35
C GLU A 77 -1.62 -16.06 -13.82
N SER A 78 -1.17 -16.78 -12.80
CA SER A 78 0.18 -16.63 -12.25
C SER A 78 1.27 -16.91 -13.30
N VAL A 79 1.09 -17.94 -14.13
CA VAL A 79 2.00 -18.26 -15.23
C VAL A 79 1.97 -17.17 -16.30
N LYS A 80 0.79 -16.64 -16.67
CA LYS A 80 0.70 -15.51 -17.62
C LYS A 80 1.43 -14.27 -17.09
N CYS A 81 1.28 -13.95 -15.81
CA CYS A 81 2.03 -12.88 -15.15
C CYS A 81 3.55 -13.13 -15.23
N GLY A 82 3.99 -14.35 -14.93
CA GLY A 82 5.41 -14.74 -15.02
C GLY A 82 5.97 -14.62 -16.44
N LEU A 83 5.25 -15.12 -17.45
CA LEU A 83 5.66 -15.02 -18.85
C LEU A 83 5.68 -13.57 -19.34
N SER A 84 4.70 -12.77 -18.95
CA SER A 84 4.65 -11.34 -19.26
C SER A 84 5.83 -10.59 -18.63
N TYR A 85 6.17 -10.90 -17.39
CA TYR A 85 7.37 -10.39 -16.74
C TYR A 85 8.64 -10.78 -17.52
N LEU A 86 8.82 -12.05 -17.86
CA LEU A 86 9.99 -12.50 -18.64
C LEU A 86 10.07 -11.80 -20.00
N SER A 87 8.95 -11.60 -20.68
CA SER A 87 8.89 -10.87 -21.95
C SER A 87 9.44 -9.45 -21.83
N VAL A 88 9.06 -8.69 -20.79
CA VAL A 88 9.57 -7.31 -20.60
C VAL A 88 11.03 -7.28 -20.11
N ARG A 89 11.56 -8.38 -19.58
CA ARG A 89 12.99 -8.50 -19.25
C ARG A 89 13.85 -8.70 -20.50
N VAL A 90 13.33 -9.38 -21.51
CA VAL A 90 14.01 -9.60 -22.80
C VAL A 90 13.80 -8.40 -23.73
N HIS A 91 12.54 -7.98 -23.92
CA HIS A 91 12.16 -6.84 -24.75
C HIS A 91 11.66 -5.71 -23.84
N ARG A 92 12.59 -4.88 -23.38
CA ARG A 92 12.24 -3.76 -22.50
C ARG A 92 11.37 -2.73 -23.23
N PRO A 93 10.23 -2.31 -22.64
CA PRO A 93 9.45 -1.18 -23.16
C PRO A 93 10.34 0.06 -23.29
N GLN A 94 10.27 0.74 -24.44
CA GLN A 94 11.09 1.92 -24.71
C GLN A 94 10.55 3.17 -24.00
N ASP A 95 9.22 3.29 -23.87
CA ASP A 95 8.61 4.40 -23.15
C ASP A 95 8.42 4.06 -21.66
N THR A 96 9.27 4.67 -20.84
CA THR A 96 9.21 4.59 -19.37
C THR A 96 9.05 5.97 -18.75
N GLN A 97 8.66 6.98 -19.53
CA GLN A 97 8.44 8.34 -19.04
C GLN A 97 7.11 8.46 -18.29
N SER A 98 6.16 7.58 -18.57
CA SER A 98 4.92 7.45 -17.81
C SER A 98 5.06 6.47 -16.65
N PHE A 99 4.27 6.68 -15.59
CA PHE A 99 4.20 5.74 -14.47
C PHE A 99 3.74 4.35 -14.93
N GLU A 100 2.78 4.29 -15.85
CA GLU A 100 2.32 3.05 -16.50
C GLU A 100 3.50 2.29 -17.14
N GLY A 101 4.24 2.95 -18.02
CA GLY A 101 5.38 2.34 -18.70
C GLY A 101 6.44 1.87 -17.73
N TRP A 102 6.70 2.65 -16.67
CA TRP A 102 7.61 2.28 -15.60
C TRP A 102 7.16 1.03 -14.83
N VAL A 103 5.88 0.94 -14.44
CA VAL A 103 5.33 -0.22 -13.72
C VAL A 103 5.35 -1.45 -14.61
N ALA A 104 4.84 -1.34 -15.84
CA ALA A 104 4.78 -2.45 -16.78
C ALA A 104 6.19 -2.97 -17.14
N ALA A 105 7.17 -2.10 -17.35
CA ALA A 105 8.55 -2.50 -17.62
C ALA A 105 9.22 -3.22 -16.43
N ARG A 106 8.79 -2.91 -15.19
CA ARG A 106 9.36 -3.52 -13.98
C ARG A 106 8.69 -4.83 -13.58
N PHE A 107 7.40 -4.96 -13.81
CA PHE A 107 6.60 -6.08 -13.29
C PHE A 107 5.86 -6.90 -14.36
N GLY A 108 5.88 -6.47 -15.61
CA GLY A 108 5.16 -7.11 -16.73
C GLY A 108 3.78 -6.49 -16.97
N TRP A 109 3.38 -6.43 -18.24
CA TRP A 109 2.09 -5.86 -18.67
C TRP A 109 0.89 -6.60 -18.10
N ARG A 110 0.97 -7.92 -17.94
CA ARG A 110 -0.15 -8.71 -17.42
C ARG A 110 -0.48 -8.39 -15.97
N LEU A 111 0.53 -8.18 -15.12
CA LEU A 111 0.33 -7.77 -13.73
C LEU A 111 -0.14 -6.32 -13.62
N TYR A 112 0.21 -5.46 -14.58
CA TYR A 112 -0.24 -4.07 -14.61
C TYR A 112 -1.73 -3.92 -15.01
N THR A 113 -2.18 -4.70 -15.98
CA THR A 113 -3.52 -4.56 -16.60
C THR A 113 -4.64 -5.36 -15.92
N MET A 114 -4.30 -6.17 -14.93
CA MET A 114 -5.27 -6.98 -14.22
C MET A 114 -6.13 -6.18 -13.24
#